data_AF-A0A351A5J5-F1
#
_entry.id   AF-A0A351A5J5-F1
#
_cell.length_a   1.000
_cell.length_b   1.000
_cell.length_c   1.000
_cell.angle_alpha   90.00
_cell.angle_beta   90.00
_cell.angle_gamma   90.00
#
_symmetry.space_group_name_H-M   'P 1'
#
loop_
_entity.id
_entity.type
_entity.pdbx_description
1 polymer ?
#
loop_
_entity_poly.entity_id
_entity_poly.type
_entity_poly.pdbx_seq_one_letter_code
_entity_poly.pdbx_strand_id
1 'polypeptide(L)'
;FFIGFFAKLSVLQAVVAAGYFWLAVLAVVMSVIGAFYYLRVVKLMYFDEPVDVSPIHAPAEVRVMLSVNGLAIAALGLAPQMLMSLCAYALLGSL
;
A
#
# COMPACT_ATOMS: atom_id res chain seq x y z
N PHE A 1 4.06 -0.61 -8.47
CA PHE A 1 4.40 -1.06 -7.10
C PHE A 1 4.07 -0.08 -5.97
N PHE A 2 4.04 1.24 -6.16
CA PHE A 2 3.90 2.21 -5.06
C PHE A 2 2.53 2.90 -4.94
N ILE A 3 1.44 2.25 -5.38
CA ILE A 3 0.13 2.92 -5.45
C ILE A 3 -0.36 3.45 -4.09
N GLY A 4 -0.20 2.66 -3.02
CA GLY A 4 -0.56 3.08 -1.67
C GLY A 4 0.32 4.21 -1.13
N PHE A 5 1.57 4.31 -1.59
CA PHE A 5 2.45 5.43 -1.25
C PHE A 5 2.01 6.72 -1.93
N PHE A 6 1.69 6.68 -3.23
CA PHE A 6 1.18 7.86 -3.96
C PHE A 6 -0.13 8.38 -3.37
N ALA A 7 -1.05 7.49 -3.02
CA ALA A 7 -2.30 7.87 -2.35
C ALA A 7 -2.03 8.60 -1.02
N LYS A 8 -1.16 8.04 -0.17
CA LYS A 8 -0.78 8.66 1.11
C LYS A 8 -0.07 10.00 0.91
N LEU A 9 0.85 10.08 -0.05
CA LEU A 9 1.57 11.32 -0.37
C LEU A 9 0.62 12.42 -0.81
N SER A 10 -0.38 12.11 -1.65
CA SER A 10 -1.40 13.07 -2.07
C SER A 10 -2.18 13.65 -0.88
N VAL A 11 -2.57 12.80 0.08
CA VAL A 11 -3.24 13.26 1.31
C VAL A 11 -2.30 14.13 2.16
N LEU A 12 -1.04 13.74 2.32
CA LEU A 12 -0.04 14.53 3.05
C LEU A 12 0.18 15.90 2.40
N GLN A 13 0.26 15.96 1.07
CA GLN A 13 0.38 17.22 0.33
C GLN A 13 -0.83 18.13 0.57
N ALA A 14 -2.06 17.58 0.57
CA ALA A 14 -3.26 18.34 0.86
C ALA A 14 -3.28 18.89 2.29
N VAL A 15 -2.87 18.09 3.28
CA VAL A 15 -2.78 18.50 4.70
C VAL A 15 -1.76 19.62 4.89
N VAL A 16 -0.60 19.53 4.24
CA VAL A 16 0.43 20.57 4.25
C VAL A 16 -0.08 21.85 3.58
N ALA A 17 -0.73 21.74 2.41
CA ALA A 17 -1.29 22.89 1.70
C ALA A 17 -2.39 23.61 2.51
N ALA A 18 -3.13 22.87 3.34
CA ALA A 18 -4.10 23.41 4.29
C ALA A 18 -3.48 24.00 5.57
N GLY A 19 -2.16 24.01 5.71
CA GLY A 19 -1.43 24.59 6.84
C GLY A 19 -1.34 23.70 8.10
N TYR A 20 -1.83 22.47 8.05
CA TYR A 20 -1.86 21.57 9.21
C TYR A 20 -0.56 20.76 9.36
N PHE A 21 0.56 21.45 9.54
CA PHE A 21 1.89 20.82 9.60
C PHE A 21 2.02 19.75 10.70
N TRP A 22 1.41 19.96 11.87
CA TRP A 22 1.43 18.99 12.96
C TRP A 22 0.79 17.65 12.57
N LEU A 23 -0.34 17.68 11.87
CA LEU A 23 -1.01 16.48 11.38
C LEU A 23 -0.18 15.77 10.31
N ALA A 24 0.48 16.53 9.43
CA ALA A 24 1.38 15.95 8.42
C ALA A 24 2.55 15.20 9.07
N VAL A 25 3.20 15.80 10.09
CA VAL A 25 4.28 15.15 10.84
C VAL A 25 3.79 13.89 11.54
N LEU A 26 2.66 13.96 12.25
CA LEU A 26 2.07 12.81 12.92
C LEU A 26 1.78 11.67 11.93
N ALA A 27 1.19 11.97 10.78
CA ALA A 27 0.88 11.00 9.74
C ALA A 27 2.14 10.34 9.15
N VAL A 28 3.22 11.10 8.97
CA VAL A 28 4.52 10.57 8.53
C VAL A 28 5.11 9.63 9.59
N VAL A 29 5.11 10.02 10.86
CA VAL A 29 5.61 9.18 11.97
C VAL A 29 4.83 7.87 12.04
N MET A 30 3.50 7.92 11.98
CA MET A 30 2.65 6.72 11.95
C MET A 30 2.95 5.85 10.73
N SER A 31 3.25 6.44 9.57
CA SER A 31 3.67 5.69 8.39
C SER A 31 5.01 4.99 8.57
N VAL A 32 5.98 5.61 9.25
CA VAL A 32 7.28 4.99 9.56
C VAL A 32 7.11 3.83 10.55
N ILE A 33 6.28 4.00 11.58
CA ILE A 33 5.95 2.93 12.52
C ILE A 33 5.33 1.75 11.77
N GLY A 34 4.37 2.01 10.87
CA GLY A 34 3.79 0.96 10.02
C GLY A 34 4.84 0.28 9.13
N ALA A 35 5.74 1.06 8.51
CA ALA A 35 6.80 0.52 7.66
C ALA A 35 7.73 -0.42 8.44
N PHE A 36 8.05 -0.12 9.71
CA PHE A 36 8.84 -1.00 10.57
C PHE A 36 8.19 -2.39 10.74
N TYR A 37 6.88 -2.46 10.96
CA TYR A 37 6.17 -3.73 11.07
C TYR A 37 6.18 -4.52 9.75
N TYR A 38 5.95 -3.86 8.61
CA TYR A 38 6.00 -4.51 7.31
C TYR A 38 7.41 -5.02 6.95
N LEU A 39 8.43 -4.21 7.20
CA LEU A 39 9.82 -4.61 6.93
C LEU A 39 10.26 -5.78 7.82
N ARG A 40 9.78 -5.86 9.06
CA ARG A 40 10.03 -7.03 9.92
C ARG A 40 9.45 -8.31 9.33
N VAL A 41 8.25 -8.27 8.74
CA VAL A 41 7.64 -9.43 8.08
C VAL A 41 8.44 -9.84 6.83
N VAL A 42 8.84 -8.86 6.01
CA VAL A 42 9.69 -9.13 4.84
C VAL A 42 11.03 -9.74 5.26
N LYS A 43 11.63 -9.22 6.34
CA LYS A 43 12.85 -9.79 6.91
C LYS A 43 12.65 -11.26 7.28
N LEU A 44 11.62 -11.56 8.07
CA LEU A 44 11.29 -12.92 8.49
C LEU A 44 11.07 -13.87 7.30
N MET A 45 10.48 -13.37 6.21
CA MET A 45 10.17 -14.20 5.03
C MET A 45 11.41 -14.57 4.19
N TYR A 46 12.41 -13.70 4.13
CA TYR A 46 13.56 -13.86 3.22
C TYR A 46 14.90 -14.16 3.92
N PHE A 47 15.07 -13.80 5.19
CA PHE A 47 16.37 -13.84 5.86
C PHE A 47 16.43 -14.77 7.08
N ASP A 48 15.30 -15.06 7.71
CA ASP A 48 15.26 -15.91 8.89
C ASP A 48 14.99 -17.37 8.47
N GLU A 49 15.57 -18.34 9.19
CA GLU A 49 15.40 -19.76 8.86
C GLU A 49 13.96 -20.25 9.16
N PRO A 50 13.37 -21.08 8.29
CA PRO A 50 12.02 -21.60 8.52
C PRO A 50 12.00 -22.56 9.70
N VAL A 51 11.10 -22.32 10.65
CA VAL A 51 10.88 -23.21 11.80
C VAL A 51 10.14 -24.49 11.39
N ASP A 52 9.29 -24.39 10.36
CA ASP A 52 8.57 -25.52 9.77
C ASP A 52 8.77 -25.52 8.25
N VAL A 53 9.12 -26.69 7.72
CA VAL A 53 9.36 -26.94 6.29
C VAL A 53 8.27 -27.79 5.64
N SER A 54 7.18 -28.06 6.38
CA SER A 54 6.03 -28.78 5.87
C SER A 54 5.46 -28.09 4.62
N PRO A 55 5.02 -28.85 3.60
CA PRO A 55 4.47 -28.25 2.39
C PRO A 55 3.21 -27.43 2.70
N ILE A 56 3.20 -26.17 2.25
CA ILE A 56 2.03 -25.30 2.39
C ILE A 56 0.97 -25.73 1.36
N HIS A 57 -0.10 -26.35 1.83
CA HIS A 57 -1.26 -26.69 1.01
C HIS A 57 -2.29 -25.56 1.05
N ALA A 58 -2.36 -24.76 -0.01
CA ALA A 58 -3.39 -23.74 -0.20
C ALA A 58 -4.42 -24.22 -1.25
N PRO A 59 -5.74 -24.09 -0.99
CA PRO A 59 -6.77 -24.34 -1.99
C PRO A 59 -6.52 -23.53 -3.27
N ALA A 60 -6.88 -24.10 -4.42
CA ALA A 60 -6.65 -23.46 -5.73
C ALA A 60 -7.30 -22.06 -5.81
N GLU A 61 -8.49 -21.90 -5.23
CA GLU A 61 -9.22 -20.63 -5.15
C GLU A 61 -8.40 -19.53 -4.46
N VAL A 62 -7.81 -19.86 -3.31
CA VAL A 62 -6.97 -18.91 -2.54
C VAL A 62 -5.74 -18.51 -3.36
N ARG A 63 -5.08 -19.47 -4.01
CA ARG A 63 -3.90 -19.19 -4.85
C ARG A 63 -4.24 -18.26 -6.01
N VAL A 64 -5.36 -18.52 -6.68
CA VAL A 64 -5.81 -17.68 -7.80
C VAL A 64 -6.16 -16.29 -7.31
N MET A 65 -6.97 -16.15 -6.26
CA MET A 65 -7.35 -14.85 -5.71
C MET A 65 -6.14 -14.03 -5.27
N LEU A 66 -5.18 -14.64 -4.57
CA LEU A 66 -3.98 -13.95 -4.10
C LEU A 66 -3.10 -13.50 -5.27
N SER A 67 -2.94 -14.36 -6.28
CA SER A 67 -2.15 -14.05 -7.48
C SER A 67 -2.78 -12.93 -8.29
N VAL A 68 -4.10 -12.97 -8.50
CA VAL A 68 -4.84 -11.93 -9.22
C VAL A 68 -4.76 -10.60 -8.48
N ASN A 69 -4.94 -10.58 -7.16
CA ASN A 69 -4.81 -9.35 -6.36
C ASN A 69 -3.38 -8.79 -6.43
N GLY A 70 -2.36 -9.64 -6.28
CA GLY A 70 -0.96 -9.23 -6.38
C GLY A 70 -0.63 -8.62 -7.75
N LEU A 71 -1.09 -9.26 -8.83
CA LEU A 71 -0.93 -8.77 -10.19
C LEU A 71 -1.70 -7.46 -10.43
N ALA A 72 -2.93 -7.34 -9.92
CA ALA A 72 -3.71 -6.11 -10.02
C ALA A 72 -3.01 -4.94 -9.33
N ILE A 73 -2.49 -5.14 -8.11
CA ILE A 73 -1.71 -4.11 -7.40
C ILE A 73 -0.43 -3.75 -8.17
N ALA A 74 0.27 -4.74 -8.73
CA ALA A 74 1.46 -4.50 -9.53
C ALA A 74 1.14 -3.67 -10.79
N ALA A 75 0.11 -4.08 -11.55
CA ALA A 75 -0.34 -3.44 -12.78
C ALA A 75 -0.86 -2.02 -12.54
N LEU A 76 -1.79 -1.84 -11.59
CA LEU A 76 -2.30 -0.52 -11.21
C LEU A 76 -1.18 0.39 -10.69
N GLY A 77 -0.22 -0.21 -9.98
CA GLY A 77 0.94 0.51 -9.49
C GLY A 77 1.97 0.92 -10.55
N LEU A 78 1.82 0.55 -11.83
CA LEU A 78 2.62 1.08 -12.95
C LEU A 78 2.07 2.42 -13.46
N ALA A 79 0.77 2.66 -13.32
CA ALA A 79 0.10 3.88 -13.78
C ALA A 79 -0.74 4.51 -12.65
N PRO A 80 -0.12 4.93 -11.53
CA PRO A 80 -0.85 5.49 -10.39
C PRO A 80 -1.61 6.78 -10.75
N GLN A 81 -1.14 7.53 -11.73
CA GLN A 81 -1.77 8.77 -12.17
C GLN A 81 -3.17 8.55 -12.75
N MET A 82 -3.38 7.44 -13.48
CA MET A 82 -4.72 7.14 -14.03
C MET A 82 -5.73 6.84 -12.93
N LEU A 83 -5.31 6.16 -11.86
CA LEU A 83 -6.22 5.88 -10.74
C LEU A 83 -6.54 7.15 -9.96
N MET A 84 -5.54 7.99 -9.69
CA MET A 84 -5.72 9.25 -9.00
C MET A 84 -6.62 10.22 -9.79
N SER A 85 -6.51 10.28 -11.12
CA SER A 85 -7.39 11.14 -11.94
C SER A 85 -8.83 10.65 -11.91
N LEU A 86 -9.08 9.33 -11.96
CA LEU A 86 -10.42 8.76 -11.81
C LEU A 86 -11.04 9.12 -10.46
N CYS A 87 -10.26 9.02 -9.37
CA CYS A 87 -10.72 9.46 -8.04
C CYS A 87 -11.06 10.95 -8.02
N ALA A 88 -10.26 11.80 -8.66
CA ALA A 88 -10.52 13.24 -8.76
C ALA A 88 -11.80 13.55 -9.56
N TYR A 89 -12.02 12.86 -10.69
CA TYR A 89 -13.26 12.99 -11.47
C TYR A 89 -14.49 12.58 -10.64
N ALA A 90 -14.41 11.48 -9.89
CA ALA A 90 -15.49 11.03 -9.02
C ALA A 90 -15.80 12.03 -7.91
N LEU A 91 -14.78 12.65 -7.30
CA LEU A 91 -14.95 13.68 -6.29
C LEU A 91 -15.66 14.92 -6.86
N LEU A 92 -15.23 15.40 -8.04
CA LEU A 92 -15.85 16.54 -8.71
C LEU A 92 -17.29 16.28 -9.15
N GLY A 93 -17.62 15.05 -9.56
CA GLY A 93 -18.99 14.67 -9.91
C GLY A 93 -19.93 14.46 -8.71
N SER A 94 -19.38 14.42 -7.49
CA SER A 94 -20.14 14.27 -6.24
C SER A 94 -20.42 15.58 -5.50
N LEU A 95 -19.85 16.70 -5.97
CA LEU A 95 -20.07 18.06 -5.48
C LEU A 95 -21.13 18.77 -6.32
#